data_AF-A0A223ZLW9-F1
#
_entry.id   AF-A0A223ZLW9-F1
#
_cell.length_a   1.000
_cell.length_b   1.000
_cell.length_c   1.000
_cell.angle_alpha   90.00
_cell.angle_beta   90.00
_cell.angle_gamma   90.00
#
_symmetry.space_group_name_H-M   'P 1'
#
loop_
_entity.id
_entity.type
_entity.pdbx_description
1 polymer ?
#
loop_
_entity_poly.entity_id
_entity_poly.type
_entity_poly.pdbx_seq_one_letter_code
_entity_poly.pdbx_strand_id
1 'polypeptide(L)'
;GTMVGVTPGLVVGPATDAISGEHLILTAAGIDSHIHFISPQQAYGALSNGVATFFGGGVGPTDGTNGTAITAGPWNIEMMLRAAEGLPLNVGFLGKGHAHGKAPLVEQVRAGAMGFKS
;
A
#
# COMPACT_ATOMS: atom_id res chain seq x y z
N GLY A 1 40.01 11.22 -2.80
CA GLY A 1 39.11 12.17 -2.12
C GLY A 1 39.82 12.76 -0.91
N THR A 2 39.33 13.87 -0.38
CA THR A 2 39.91 14.55 0.79
C THR A 2 39.44 13.97 2.13
N MET A 3 38.41 13.11 2.14
CA MET A 3 37.86 12.45 3.33
C MET A 3 38.33 10.99 3.42
N VAL A 4 38.61 10.51 4.63
CA VAL A 4 38.97 9.13 4.94
C VAL A 4 37.71 8.36 5.34
N GLY A 5 37.61 7.07 4.95
CA GLY A 5 36.55 6.18 5.43
C GLY A 5 35.17 6.30 4.76
N VAL A 6 35.09 6.95 3.58
CA VAL A 6 33.85 6.99 2.80
C VAL A 6 33.44 5.58 2.37
N THR A 7 32.22 5.17 2.74
CA THR A 7 31.66 3.85 2.36
C THR A 7 31.60 3.71 0.84
N PRO A 8 32.06 2.58 0.27
CA PRO A 8 31.94 2.30 -1.16
C PRO A 8 30.49 2.43 -1.63
N GLY A 9 30.26 3.19 -2.71
CA GLY A 9 28.92 3.47 -3.26
C GLY A 9 28.20 4.68 -2.66
N LEU A 10 28.73 5.33 -1.62
CA LEU A 10 28.12 6.52 -0.99
C LEU A 10 28.91 7.82 -1.28
N VAL A 11 29.44 7.97 -2.49
CA VAL A 11 30.12 9.20 -2.91
C VAL A 11 29.08 10.26 -3.29
N VAL A 12 29.15 11.44 -2.68
CA VAL A 12 28.36 12.61 -3.06
C VAL A 12 29.03 13.29 -4.25
N GLY A 13 28.28 13.49 -5.34
CA GLY A 13 28.77 14.12 -6.57
C GLY A 13 27.77 15.11 -7.17
N PRO A 14 28.02 15.59 -8.40
CA PRO A 14 27.18 16.61 -9.04
C PRO A 14 25.71 16.21 -9.27
N ALA A 15 25.40 14.91 -9.21
CA ALA A 15 24.05 14.37 -9.39
C ALA A 15 23.39 13.91 -8.07
N THR A 16 24.00 14.22 -6.92
CA THR A 16 23.49 13.83 -5.61
C THR A 16 22.69 14.97 -5.00
N ASP A 17 21.41 14.71 -4.72
CA ASP A 17 20.59 15.58 -3.87
C ASP A 17 20.77 15.24 -2.38
N ALA A 18 20.42 16.15 -1.49
CA ALA A 18 20.65 16.01 -0.05
C ALA A 18 19.43 16.41 0.78
N ILE A 19 19.08 15.55 1.74
CA ILE A 19 18.12 15.83 2.81
C ILE A 19 18.89 15.80 4.14
N SER A 20 18.84 16.89 4.92
CA SER A 20 19.50 16.91 6.23
C SER A 20 18.73 16.06 7.23
N GLY A 21 19.44 15.13 7.89
CA GLY A 21 18.92 14.32 8.99
C GLY A 21 19.44 14.74 10.38
N GLU A 22 20.17 15.86 10.47
CA GLU A 22 20.75 16.31 11.74
C GLU A 22 19.65 16.60 12.77
N HIS A 23 19.81 16.05 13.98
CA HIS A 23 18.84 16.15 15.07
C HIS A 23 17.44 15.55 14.78
N LEU A 24 17.32 14.70 13.76
CA LEU A 24 16.08 14.00 13.43
C LEU A 24 16.19 12.49 13.69
N ILE A 25 15.04 11.84 13.86
CA ILE A 25 14.93 10.37 13.86
C ILE A 25 14.34 9.97 12.52
N LEU A 26 15.05 9.10 11.80
CA LEU A 26 14.54 8.46 10.60
C LEU A 26 14.07 7.04 10.95
N THR A 27 12.82 6.74 10.63
CA THR A 27 12.25 5.39 10.69
C THR A 27 11.90 4.90 9.30
N ALA A 28 11.71 3.58 9.15
CA ALA A 28 10.91 3.09 8.05
C ALA A 28 9.50 3.68 8.14
N ALA A 29 8.86 3.88 6.98
CA ALA A 29 7.45 4.26 6.95
C ALA A 29 6.57 3.10 7.46
N GLY A 30 5.46 3.45 8.11
CA GLY A 30 4.48 2.49 8.60
C GLY A 30 3.82 1.70 7.49
N ILE A 31 3.45 0.46 7.83
CA ILE A 31 2.67 -0.47 7.01
C ILE A 31 1.39 -0.77 7.79
N ASP A 32 0.26 -0.26 7.33
CA ASP A 32 -1.05 -0.59 7.88
C ASP A 32 -1.65 -1.74 7.06
N SER A 33 -1.93 -2.86 7.72
CA SER A 33 -2.40 -4.08 7.08
C SER A 33 -3.90 -4.35 7.24
N HIS A 34 -4.65 -3.41 7.82
CA HIS A 34 -6.08 -3.56 8.07
C HIS A 34 -6.89 -2.35 7.59
N ILE A 35 -6.72 -1.99 6.31
CA ILE A 35 -7.40 -0.84 5.73
C ILE A 35 -8.74 -1.22 5.11
N HIS A 36 -9.76 -0.43 5.44
CA HIS A 36 -11.01 -0.39 4.69
C HIS A 36 -10.91 0.75 3.68
N PHE A 37 -10.91 0.46 2.38
CA PHE A 37 -10.79 1.48 1.33
C PHE A 37 -12.14 2.17 1.08
N ILE A 38 -12.54 3.00 2.04
CA ILE A 38 -13.82 3.73 2.07
C ILE A 38 -13.72 5.01 1.24
N SER A 39 -12.59 5.72 1.33
CA SER A 39 -12.40 6.99 0.64
C SER A 39 -10.92 7.27 0.32
N PRO A 40 -10.60 7.94 -0.79
CA PRO A 40 -9.22 8.26 -1.15
C PRO A 40 -8.56 9.21 -0.13
N GLN A 41 -9.35 9.99 0.62
CA GLN A 41 -8.83 10.93 1.62
C GLN A 41 -8.05 10.23 2.76
N GLN A 42 -8.31 8.94 2.99
CA GLN A 42 -7.56 8.14 3.96
C GLN A 42 -6.05 8.14 3.68
N ALA A 43 -5.64 8.29 2.42
CA ALA A 43 -4.23 8.34 2.05
C ALA A 43 -3.49 9.53 2.69
N TYR A 44 -4.14 10.70 2.76
CA TYR A 44 -3.55 11.88 3.40
C TYR A 44 -3.41 11.69 4.91
N GLY A 45 -4.39 11.06 5.56
CA GLY A 45 -4.31 10.71 6.98
C GLY A 45 -3.21 9.69 7.29
N ALA A 46 -2.93 8.78 6.34
CA ALA A 46 -1.81 7.84 6.44
C ALA A 46 -0.47 8.57 6.44
N LEU A 47 -0.25 9.39 5.40
CA LEU A 47 1.01 10.07 5.17
C LEU A 47 1.33 11.05 6.30
N SER A 48 0.33 11.76 6.82
CA SER A 48 0.53 12.69 7.94
C SER A 48 0.99 12.00 9.24
N ASN A 49 0.75 10.69 9.37
CA ASN A 49 1.15 9.87 10.50
C ASN A 49 2.28 8.87 10.16
N GLY A 50 3.00 9.10 9.05
CA GLY A 50 4.17 8.32 8.67
C GLY A 50 3.86 6.94 8.10
N VAL A 51 2.61 6.63 7.72
CA VAL A 51 2.24 5.40 7.01
C VAL A 51 2.34 5.62 5.50
N ALA A 52 3.09 4.74 4.83
CA ALA A 52 3.26 4.82 3.37
C ALA A 52 2.77 3.57 2.62
N THR A 53 2.28 2.56 3.34
CA THR A 53 1.78 1.31 2.75
C THR A 53 0.45 0.89 3.36
N PHE A 54 -0.51 0.59 2.51
CA PHE A 54 -1.83 0.07 2.87
C PHE A 54 -2.05 -1.33 2.31
N PHE A 55 -2.42 -2.26 3.20
CA PHE A 55 -3.08 -3.51 2.84
C PHE A 55 -4.47 -3.59 3.42
N GLY A 56 -5.41 -4.09 2.63
CA GLY A 56 -6.81 -4.11 3.03
C GLY A 56 -7.74 -4.34 1.85
N GLY A 57 -8.99 -3.88 1.92
CA GLY A 57 -9.92 -4.02 0.82
C GLY A 57 -11.09 -3.05 0.90
N GLY A 58 -11.79 -2.90 -0.20
CA GLY A 58 -12.93 -2.00 -0.33
C GLY A 58 -13.11 -1.48 -1.74
N VAL A 59 -14.28 -0.89 -2.00
CA VAL A 59 -14.64 -0.29 -3.30
C VAL A 59 -15.30 1.10 -3.11
N GLY A 60 -14.94 1.80 -2.04
CA GLY A 60 -15.59 3.04 -1.62
C GLY A 60 -16.65 2.82 -0.52
N PRO A 61 -17.55 3.78 -0.27
CA PRO A 61 -18.43 3.82 0.89
C PRO A 61 -19.67 2.91 0.74
N THR A 62 -19.43 1.62 0.56
CA THR A 62 -20.46 0.58 0.50
C THR A 62 -20.58 -0.13 1.84
N ASP A 63 -21.74 -0.71 2.16
CA ASP A 63 -21.92 -1.51 3.38
C ASP A 63 -20.89 -2.63 3.48
N GLY A 64 -20.55 -3.28 2.36
CA GLY A 64 -19.53 -4.30 2.31
C GLY A 64 -18.14 -3.79 2.70
N THR A 65 -17.75 -2.61 2.21
CA THR A 65 -16.46 -2.00 2.55
C THR A 65 -16.45 -1.47 3.98
N ASN A 66 -17.56 -0.88 4.45
CA ASN A 66 -17.68 -0.39 5.81
C ASN A 66 -17.61 -1.54 6.84
N GLY A 67 -18.16 -2.71 6.49
CA GLY A 67 -18.13 -3.89 7.35
C GLY A 67 -16.88 -4.75 7.21
N THR A 68 -16.20 -4.74 6.06
CA THR A 68 -15.08 -5.65 5.77
C THR A 68 -13.99 -5.02 4.90
N ALA A 69 -12.72 -5.28 5.23
CA ALA A 69 -11.56 -4.94 4.41
C ALA A 69 -11.43 -5.91 3.21
N ILE A 70 -12.44 -5.93 2.33
CA ILE A 70 -12.55 -6.87 1.20
C ILE A 70 -12.82 -6.11 -0.11
N THR A 71 -12.01 -6.37 -1.13
CA THR A 71 -12.30 -6.03 -2.53
C THR A 71 -12.79 -7.28 -3.26
N ALA A 72 -14.11 -7.47 -3.34
CA ALA A 72 -14.69 -8.75 -3.73
C ALA A 72 -14.72 -8.96 -5.26
N GLY A 73 -14.03 -9.99 -5.74
CA GLY A 73 -14.14 -10.47 -7.13
C GLY A 73 -13.24 -9.73 -8.14
N PRO A 74 -12.97 -10.34 -9.31
CA PRO A 74 -11.97 -9.87 -10.27
C PRO A 74 -12.16 -8.41 -10.72
N TRP A 75 -13.38 -8.05 -11.12
CA TRP A 75 -13.66 -6.71 -11.66
C TRP A 75 -13.38 -5.59 -10.63
N ASN A 76 -13.80 -5.79 -9.38
CA ASN A 76 -13.57 -4.81 -8.32
C ASN A 76 -12.09 -4.66 -8.02
N ILE A 77 -11.34 -5.77 -8.01
CA ILE A 77 -9.88 -5.74 -7.81
C ILE A 77 -9.22 -4.94 -8.93
N GLU A 78 -9.55 -5.22 -10.19
CA GLU A 78 -9.00 -4.48 -11.34
C GLU A 78 -9.33 -2.99 -11.29
N MET A 79 -10.57 -2.62 -10.94
CA MET A 79 -10.95 -1.20 -10.83
C MET A 79 -10.22 -0.50 -9.68
N MET A 80 -10.05 -1.17 -8.55
CA MET A 80 -9.35 -0.60 -7.41
C MET A 80 -7.84 -0.48 -7.65
N LEU A 81 -7.24 -1.41 -8.39
CA LEU A 81 -5.85 -1.25 -8.87
C LEU A 81 -5.71 -0.02 -9.76
N ARG A 82 -6.64 0.21 -10.71
CA ARG A 82 -6.63 1.44 -11.52
C ARG A 82 -6.84 2.70 -10.70
N ALA A 83 -7.71 2.66 -9.68
CA ALA A 83 -7.93 3.78 -8.78
C ALA A 83 -6.68 4.08 -7.92
N ALA A 84 -5.93 3.05 -7.53
CA ALA A 84 -4.72 3.17 -6.73
C ALA A 84 -3.57 3.89 -7.47
N GLU A 85 -3.55 3.90 -8.81
CA GLU A 85 -2.59 4.69 -9.60
C GLU A 85 -2.61 6.20 -9.26
N GLY A 86 -3.74 6.70 -8.73
CA GLY A 86 -3.86 8.08 -8.26
C GLY A 86 -3.44 8.32 -6.80
N LEU A 87 -3.06 7.27 -6.06
CA LEU A 87 -2.74 7.38 -4.63
C LEU A 87 -1.23 7.47 -4.40
N PRO A 88 -0.77 8.40 -3.53
CA PRO A 88 0.64 8.53 -3.17
C PRO A 88 1.06 7.50 -2.10
N LEU A 89 0.70 6.23 -2.28
CA LEU A 89 0.94 5.14 -1.32
C LEU A 89 1.26 3.83 -2.04
N ASN A 90 2.01 2.96 -1.38
CA ASN A 90 2.02 1.55 -1.75
C ASN A 90 0.67 0.92 -1.35
N VAL A 91 0.05 0.14 -2.24
CA VAL A 91 -1.29 -0.42 -2.00
C VAL A 91 -1.32 -1.88 -2.38
N GLY A 92 -2.02 -2.70 -1.58
CA GLY A 92 -2.41 -4.03 -1.98
C GLY A 92 -3.79 -4.44 -1.46
N PHE A 93 -4.54 -5.12 -2.32
CA PHE A 93 -5.95 -5.44 -2.09
C PHE A 93 -6.15 -6.91 -1.67
N LEU A 94 -7.01 -7.11 -0.68
CA LEU A 94 -7.44 -8.40 -0.16
C LEU A 94 -8.77 -8.79 -0.79
N GLY A 95 -8.81 -9.97 -1.39
CA GLY A 95 -10.03 -10.57 -1.91
C GLY A 95 -10.94 -11.13 -0.83
N LYS A 96 -12.13 -11.57 -1.22
CA LYS A 96 -13.07 -12.29 -0.35
C LYS A 96 -12.58 -13.73 -0.15
N GLY A 97 -12.25 -14.09 1.08
CA GLY A 97 -11.83 -15.44 1.46
C GLY A 97 -12.97 -16.46 1.58
N HIS A 98 -14.22 -16.00 1.47
CA HIS A 98 -15.41 -16.84 1.57
C HIS A 98 -15.82 -17.42 0.22
N ALA A 99 -15.51 -18.70 0.01
CA ALA A 99 -15.99 -19.47 -1.14
C ALA A 99 -16.07 -20.96 -0.82
N HIS A 100 -17.08 -21.64 -1.37
CA HIS A 100 -17.13 -23.09 -1.39
C HIS A 100 -16.33 -23.60 -2.61
N GLY A 101 -15.02 -23.79 -2.42
CA GLY A 101 -14.10 -24.29 -3.45
C GLY A 101 -12.99 -23.29 -3.83
N LYS A 102 -11.95 -23.79 -4.50
CA LYS A 102 -10.74 -23.01 -4.81
C LYS A 102 -10.91 -22.04 -5.99
N ALA A 103 -11.76 -22.36 -6.97
CA ALA A 103 -11.86 -21.59 -8.20
C ALA A 103 -12.22 -20.10 -7.98
N PRO A 104 -13.21 -19.74 -7.14
CA PRO A 104 -13.53 -18.34 -6.85
C PRO A 104 -12.43 -17.58 -6.07
N LEU A 105 -11.53 -18.30 -5.39
CA LEU A 105 -10.36 -17.70 -4.74
C LEU A 105 -9.26 -17.44 -5.78
N VAL A 106 -9.00 -18.42 -6.65
CA VAL A 106 -7.95 -18.34 -7.68
C VAL A 106 -8.22 -17.22 -8.68
N GLU A 107 -9.46 -16.97 -9.08
CA GLU A 107 -9.77 -15.86 -9.99
C GLU A 107 -9.43 -14.48 -9.39
N GLN A 108 -9.61 -14.30 -8.08
CA GLN A 108 -9.28 -13.05 -7.39
C GLN A 108 -7.77 -12.84 -7.34
N VAL A 109 -7.00 -13.89 -7.05
CA VAL A 109 -5.52 -13.82 -7.08
C VAL A 109 -5.02 -13.48 -8.48
N ARG A 110 -5.60 -14.10 -9.51
CA ARG A 110 -5.26 -13.81 -10.92
C ARG A 110 -5.61 -12.37 -11.32
N ALA A 111 -6.65 -11.79 -10.73
CA ALA A 111 -7.02 -10.39 -10.94
C ALA A 111 -6.11 -9.40 -10.19
N GLY A 112 -5.23 -9.87 -9.30
CA GLY A 112 -4.27 -9.05 -8.57
C GLY A 112 -4.53 -8.94 -7.06
N ALA A 113 -5.43 -9.73 -6.48
CA ALA A 113 -5.51 -9.84 -5.02
C ALA A 113 -4.23 -10.47 -4.48
N MET A 114 -3.67 -9.86 -3.44
CA MET A 114 -2.44 -10.33 -2.81
C MET A 114 -2.67 -11.22 -1.58
N GLY A 115 -3.94 -11.40 -1.21
CA GLY A 115 -4.36 -12.15 -0.03
C GLY A 115 -5.87 -12.17 0.07
N PHE A 116 -6.37 -12.73 1.18
CA PHE A 116 -7.80 -12.82 1.44
C PHE A 116 -8.12 -12.38 2.85
N LYS A 117 -9.32 -11.82 3.01
CA LYS A 117 -9.94 -11.63 4.32
C LYS A 117 -11.09 -12.63 4.47
N SER A 118 -11.03 -13.42 5.53
CA SER A 118 -12.13 -14.23 6.07
C SER A 118 -12.95 -13.39 7.04
#